data_AF-A0A7J7IT82-F1
#
_entry.id   AF-A0A7J7IT82-F1
#
_cell.length_a   1.000
_cell.length_b   1.000
_cell.length_c   1.000
_cell.angle_alpha   90.00
_cell.angle_beta   90.00
_cell.angle_gamma   90.00
#
_symmetry.space_group_name_H-M   'P 1'
#
loop_
_entity.id
_entity.type
_entity.pdbx_description
1 polymer ?
#
loop_
_entity_poly.entity_id
_entity_poly.type
_entity_poly.pdbx_seq_one_letter_code
_entity_poly.pdbx_strand_id
1 'polypeptide(L)'
;MSYFNAIYADSNDNPVTSSHDDANAAPQVKKLEFSLNATNKADIDAAKAKHDEATSKLCLDFLEYEGLGKNDLKPLKLSPDSVMQLSFQMAYKKAYGSTPATYESSSTSAFKHGRTETVRPATLATNAACELLAKLL
;
A
#
# COMPACT_ATOMS: atom_id res chain seq x y z
N MET A 1 -23.47 10.72 8.49
CA MET A 1 -23.23 9.26 8.46
C MET A 1 -22.36 8.95 7.25
N SER A 2 -21.14 8.43 7.46
CA SER A 2 -20.20 8.13 6.37
C SER A 2 -20.72 7.00 5.47
N TYR A 3 -20.53 7.12 4.15
CA TYR A 3 -20.85 6.06 3.17
C TYR A 3 -20.22 4.71 3.57
N PHE A 4 -19.00 4.74 4.12
CA PHE A 4 -18.32 3.55 4.62
C PHE A 4 -19.13 2.80 5.68
N ASN A 5 -19.72 3.50 6.64
CA ASN A 5 -20.52 2.86 7.70
C ASN A 5 -21.81 2.26 7.15
N ALA A 6 -22.39 2.87 6.12
CA ALA A 6 -23.58 2.35 5.45
C ALA A 6 -23.28 1.06 4.69
N ILE A 7 -22.16 1.01 3.94
CA ILE A 7 -21.73 -0.21 3.25
C ILE A 7 -21.33 -1.31 4.24
N TYR A 8 -20.67 -0.95 5.35
CA TYR A 8 -20.32 -1.90 6.39
C TYR A 8 -21.57 -2.52 7.05
N ALA A 9 -22.56 -1.69 7.39
CA ALA A 9 -23.84 -2.18 7.90
C ALA A 9 -24.54 -3.08 6.87
N ASP A 10 -24.67 -2.62 5.63
CA ASP A 10 -25.31 -3.39 4.55
C ASP A 10 -24.62 -4.73 4.28
N SER A 11 -23.30 -4.78 4.34
CA SER A 11 -22.54 -6.04 4.14
C SER A 11 -22.79 -7.06 5.25
N ASN A 12 -23.06 -6.59 6.47
CA ASN A 12 -23.36 -7.45 7.62
C ASN A 12 -24.84 -7.81 7.72
N ASP A 13 -25.73 -6.87 7.39
CA ASP A 13 -27.18 -7.03 7.51
C ASP A 13 -27.78 -7.72 6.28
N ASN A 14 -27.22 -7.48 5.09
CA ASN A 14 -27.66 -8.02 3.79
C ASN A 14 -26.48 -8.68 3.03
N PRO A 15 -25.83 -9.72 3.58
CA PRO A 15 -24.70 -10.34 2.92
C PRO A 15 -25.11 -10.97 1.59
N VAL A 16 -24.37 -10.67 0.52
CA VAL A 16 -24.59 -11.21 -0.84
C VAL A 16 -24.40 -12.73 -0.88
N THR A 17 -23.62 -13.27 0.05
CA THR A 17 -23.36 -14.69 0.20
C THR A 17 -23.79 -15.13 1.59
N SER A 18 -24.60 -16.18 1.69
CA SER A 18 -24.86 -16.85 2.96
C SER A 18 -23.59 -17.57 3.44
N SER A 19 -23.26 -17.41 4.72
CA SER A 19 -22.23 -18.22 5.40
C SER A 19 -22.73 -19.65 5.51
N HIS A 20 -22.37 -20.49 4.54
CA HIS A 20 -22.55 -21.93 4.62
C HIS A 20 -21.22 -22.58 5.01
N ASP A 21 -21.05 -22.88 6.30
CA ASP A 21 -19.84 -23.53 6.82
C ASP A 21 -19.65 -24.98 6.31
N ASP A 22 -20.67 -25.55 5.66
CA ASP A 22 -20.70 -26.94 5.20
C ASP A 22 -20.71 -27.11 3.66
N ALA A 23 -20.40 -26.05 2.91
CA ALA A 23 -20.35 -26.13 1.45
C ALA A 23 -19.14 -26.98 0.99
N ASN A 24 -19.34 -28.29 0.84
CA ASN A 24 -18.38 -29.16 0.17
C ASN A 24 -18.32 -28.79 -1.32
N ALA A 25 -17.42 -27.87 -1.66
CA ALA A 25 -17.20 -27.40 -3.02
C ALA A 25 -16.45 -28.43 -3.90
N ALA A 26 -15.82 -29.45 -3.30
CA ALA A 26 -15.01 -30.44 -4.01
C ALA A 26 -15.70 -31.10 -5.23
N PRO A 27 -16.98 -31.56 -5.16
CA PRO A 27 -17.68 -32.12 -6.32
C PRO A 27 -18.00 -31.08 -7.43
N GLN A 28 -17.91 -29.78 -7.14
CA GLN A 28 -18.20 -28.70 -8.08
C GLN A 28 -16.95 -28.05 -8.69
N VAL A 29 -15.76 -28.27 -8.09
CA VAL A 29 -14.49 -27.80 -8.64
C VAL A 29 -14.13 -28.64 -9.87
N LYS A 30 -14.04 -27.99 -11.02
CA LYS A 30 -13.62 -28.61 -12.28
C LYS A 30 -12.32 -27.99 -12.75
N LYS A 31 -11.34 -28.82 -13.08
CA LYS A 31 -10.10 -28.37 -13.73
C LYS A 31 -10.45 -27.72 -15.07
N LEU A 32 -9.92 -26.53 -15.31
CA LEU A 32 -10.00 -25.89 -16.61
C LEU A 32 -8.97 -26.55 -17.54
N GLU A 33 -9.47 -27.20 -18.59
CA GLU A 33 -8.62 -27.80 -19.63
C GLU A 33 -8.36 -26.78 -20.74
N PHE A 34 -7.09 -26.45 -20.95
CA PHE A 34 -6.66 -25.52 -22.00
C PHE A 34 -6.01 -26.29 -23.15
N SER A 35 -6.52 -26.10 -24.37
CA SER A 35 -5.91 -26.63 -25.58
C SER A 35 -4.86 -25.65 -26.10
N LEU A 36 -3.58 -25.96 -25.86
CA LEU A 36 -2.46 -25.08 -26.24
C LEU A 36 -1.81 -25.53 -27.54
N ASN A 37 -1.76 -24.65 -28.54
CA ASN A 37 -0.99 -24.86 -29.76
C ASN A 37 0.49 -24.41 -29.59
N ALA A 38 1.31 -24.61 -30.64
CA ALA A 38 2.73 -24.25 -30.60
C ALA A 38 2.95 -22.75 -30.34
N THR A 39 2.13 -21.88 -30.95
CA THR A 39 2.19 -20.43 -30.74
C THR A 39 1.89 -20.07 -29.28
N ASN A 40 0.82 -20.62 -28.69
CA ASN A 40 0.48 -20.35 -27.28
C ASN A 40 1.59 -20.77 -26.33
N LYS A 41 2.24 -21.91 -26.59
CA LYS A 41 3.37 -22.37 -25.78
C LYS A 41 4.55 -21.40 -25.87
N ALA A 42 4.88 -20.95 -27.08
CA ALA A 42 5.92 -19.94 -27.28
C ALA A 42 5.59 -18.61 -26.59
N ASP A 43 4.33 -18.15 -26.67
CA ASP A 43 3.87 -16.93 -26.00
C ASP A 43 3.96 -17.04 -24.47
N ILE A 44 3.61 -18.20 -23.91
CA ILE A 44 3.75 -18.48 -22.47
C ILE A 44 5.21 -18.41 -22.05
N ASP A 45 6.11 -19.03 -22.81
CA ASP A 45 7.53 -19.03 -22.48
C ASP A 45 8.14 -17.63 -22.61
N ALA A 46 7.73 -16.86 -23.62
CA ALA A 46 8.12 -15.46 -23.76
C ALA A 46 7.58 -14.58 -22.62
N ALA A 47 6.34 -14.80 -22.18
CA ALA A 47 5.74 -14.08 -21.07
C ALA A 47 6.46 -14.38 -19.74
N LYS A 48 6.85 -15.63 -19.50
CA LYS A 48 7.67 -16.02 -18.35
C LYS A 48 9.03 -15.33 -18.38
N ALA A 49 9.75 -15.44 -19.49
CA ALA A 49 11.07 -14.79 -19.63
C ALA A 49 10.98 -13.27 -19.40
N LYS A 50 9.94 -12.62 -19.92
CA LYS A 50 9.68 -11.19 -19.69
C LYS A 50 9.37 -10.89 -18.22
N HIS A 51 8.60 -11.75 -17.55
CA HIS A 51 8.31 -11.59 -16.13
C HIS A 51 9.58 -11.74 -15.27
N ASP A 52 10.40 -12.74 -15.55
CA ASP A 52 11.66 -12.98 -14.86
C ASP A 52 12.62 -11.81 -15.06
N GLU A 53 12.73 -11.28 -16.28
CA GLU A 53 13.53 -10.08 -16.55
C GLU A 53 13.02 -8.87 -15.76
N ALA A 54 11.71 -8.62 -15.77
CA ALA A 54 11.11 -7.48 -15.09
C ALA A 54 11.27 -7.55 -13.57
N THR A 55 11.18 -8.75 -12.99
CA THR A 55 11.25 -8.96 -11.53
C THR A 55 12.66 -9.10 -11.00
N SER A 56 13.62 -9.59 -11.81
CA SER A 56 15.02 -9.76 -11.40
C SER A 56 15.71 -8.49 -10.89
N LYS A 57 15.21 -7.31 -11.29
CA LYS A 57 15.75 -6.00 -10.93
C LYS A 57 15.10 -5.40 -9.67
N LEU A 58 14.08 -6.06 -9.12
CA LEU A 58 13.34 -5.57 -7.95
C LEU A 58 14.15 -5.82 -6.67
N CYS A 59 14.57 -4.75 -6.00
CA CYS A 59 15.14 -4.81 -4.66
C CYS A 59 14.03 -4.58 -3.63
N LEU A 60 13.78 -5.58 -2.77
CA LEU A 60 12.88 -5.49 -1.63
C LEU A 60 13.66 -5.70 -0.35
N ASP A 61 13.39 -4.87 0.65
CA ASP A 61 13.91 -5.01 2.00
C ASP A 61 12.81 -4.61 2.98
N PHE A 62 12.91 -5.04 4.23
CA PHE A 62 11.98 -4.67 5.29
C PHE A 62 12.75 -4.30 6.55
N LEU A 63 12.22 -3.30 7.26
CA LEU A 63 12.77 -2.86 8.53
C LEU A 63 11.64 -2.80 9.55
N GLU A 64 11.84 -3.48 10.67
CA GLU A 64 11.00 -3.34 11.86
C GLU A 64 11.73 -2.48 12.88
N TYR A 65 11.08 -1.42 13.34
CA TYR A 65 11.64 -0.48 14.31
C TYR A 65 10.75 -0.40 15.54
N GLU A 66 11.26 -0.89 16.66
CA GLU A 66 10.52 -0.98 17.92
C GLU A 66 10.74 0.22 18.86
N GLY A 67 11.60 1.18 18.49
CA GLY A 67 12.05 2.24 19.39
C GLY A 67 11.09 3.43 19.58
N LEU A 68 10.27 3.75 18.58
CA LEU A 68 9.28 4.84 18.64
C LEU A 68 7.97 4.37 18.03
N GLY A 69 6.90 4.41 18.82
CA GLY A 69 5.58 3.98 18.40
C GLY A 69 4.48 5.02 18.61
N LYS A 70 3.26 4.59 18.26
CA LYS A 70 2.04 5.39 18.44
C LYS A 70 1.82 5.84 19.88
N ASN A 71 2.21 5.02 20.85
CA ASN A 71 2.01 5.31 22.28
C ASN A 71 2.94 6.40 22.79
N ASP A 72 4.12 6.56 22.18
CA ASP A 72 5.08 7.61 22.51
C ASP A 72 4.70 8.95 21.86
N LEU A 73 4.12 8.90 20.66
CA LEU A 73 3.79 10.10 19.87
C LEU A 73 2.48 10.77 20.29
N LYS A 74 1.49 9.99 20.75
CA LYS A 74 0.18 10.51 21.16
C LYS A 74 0.26 11.54 22.29
N PRO A 75 1.01 11.33 23.39
CA PRO A 75 1.16 12.33 24.45
C PRO A 75 1.77 13.65 23.96
N LEU A 76 2.64 13.58 22.94
CA LEU A 76 3.26 14.75 22.29
C LEU A 76 2.32 15.44 21.29
N LYS A 77 1.09 14.93 21.12
CA LYS A 77 0.11 15.39 20.12
C LYS A 77 0.64 15.32 18.69
N LEU A 78 1.51 14.36 18.42
CA LEU A 78 2.06 14.11 17.09
C LEU A 78 1.33 12.93 16.43
N SER A 79 0.96 13.12 15.16
CA SER A 79 0.42 12.04 14.34
C SER A 79 1.53 11.03 14.01
N PRO A 80 1.37 9.73 14.31
CA PRO A 80 2.36 8.71 13.94
C PRO A 80 2.65 8.68 12.45
N ASP A 81 1.60 8.87 11.64
CA ASP A 81 1.68 8.92 10.19
C ASP A 81 2.50 10.13 9.70
N SER A 82 2.23 11.33 10.21
CA SER A 82 2.99 12.53 9.84
C SER A 82 4.45 12.46 10.28
N VAL A 83 4.75 11.81 11.41
CA VAL A 83 6.14 11.57 11.86
C VAL A 83 6.85 10.58 10.93
N MET A 84 6.17 9.52 10.48
CA MET A 84 6.72 8.58 9.51
C MET A 84 6.96 9.24 8.14
N GLN A 85 6.03 10.07 7.66
CA GLN A 85 6.23 10.81 6.41
C GLN A 85 7.44 11.74 6.47
N LEU A 86 7.63 12.45 7.59
CA LEU A 86 8.82 13.28 7.80
C LEU A 86 10.10 12.45 7.85
N SER A 87 10.10 11.29 8.52
CA SER A 87 11.28 10.43 8.61
C SER A 87 11.73 9.92 7.24
N PHE A 88 10.80 9.59 6.34
CA PHE A 88 11.14 9.25 4.94
C PHE A 88 11.82 10.40 4.19
N GLN A 89 11.34 11.64 4.35
CA GLN A 89 11.99 12.82 3.73
C GLN A 89 13.39 13.04 4.31
N MET A 90 13.56 12.89 5.62
CA MET A 90 14.85 13.01 6.28
C MET A 90 15.83 11.93 5.83
N ALA A 91 15.38 10.68 5.74
CA ALA A 91 16.19 9.56 5.28
C ALA A 91 16.65 9.77 3.84
N TYR A 92 15.75 10.20 2.95
CA TYR A 92 16.10 10.50 1.56
C TYR A 92 17.09 11.67 1.48
N LYS A 93 16.87 12.76 2.23
CA LYS A 93 17.81 13.88 2.28
C LYS A 93 19.18 13.46 2.80
N LYS A 94 19.24 12.60 3.81
CA LYS A 94 20.50 12.07 4.34
C LYS A 94 21.25 11.24 3.30
N ALA A 95 20.54 10.44 2.51
CA ALA A 95 21.14 9.58 1.48
C ALA A 95 21.52 10.34 0.20
N TYR A 96 20.75 11.35 -0.21
CA TYR A 96 20.84 11.95 -1.55
C TYR A 96 20.93 13.49 -1.56
N GLY A 97 20.93 14.15 -0.40
CA GLY A 97 21.12 15.59 -0.24
C GLY A 97 19.87 16.46 -0.47
N SER A 98 18.77 15.90 -0.97
CA SER A 98 17.54 16.63 -1.31
C SER A 98 16.27 15.95 -0.77
N THR A 99 15.14 16.66 -0.78
CA THR A 99 13.82 16.13 -0.42
C THR A 99 13.01 15.89 -1.70
N PRO A 100 12.60 14.65 -2.01
CA PRO A 100 11.98 14.32 -3.28
C PRO A 100 10.49 14.67 -3.30
N ALA A 101 9.94 14.92 -4.48
CA ALA A 101 8.49 14.92 -4.66
C ALA A 101 7.93 13.54 -4.26
N THR A 102 6.96 13.55 -3.35
CA THR A 102 6.48 12.32 -2.71
C THR A 102 4.98 12.19 -2.84
N TYR A 103 4.52 10.97 -3.13
CA TYR A 103 3.11 10.60 -3.21
C TYR A 103 2.74 9.83 -1.94
N GLU A 104 1.71 10.30 -1.25
CA GLU A 104 1.06 9.58 -0.17
C GLU A 104 -0.42 9.40 -0.50
N SER A 105 -0.93 8.18 -0.32
CA SER A 105 -2.32 7.88 -0.59
C SER A 105 -3.19 8.24 0.61
N SER A 106 -4.17 9.13 0.41
CA SER A 106 -5.19 9.45 1.41
C SER A 106 -6.55 8.91 0.98
N SER A 107 -7.18 8.09 1.82
CA SER A 107 -8.50 7.52 1.53
C SER A 107 -9.56 8.60 1.34
N THR A 108 -10.43 8.42 0.34
CA THR A 108 -11.63 9.23 0.12
C THR A 108 -12.91 8.41 0.33
N SER A 109 -12.84 7.28 1.06
CA SER A 109 -13.95 6.34 1.28
C SER A 109 -15.18 6.93 2.00
N ALA A 110 -15.07 8.14 2.55
CA ALA A 110 -16.20 8.90 3.06
C ALA A 110 -17.21 9.28 1.95
N PHE A 111 -16.77 9.35 0.69
CA PHE A 111 -17.59 9.65 -0.47
C PHE A 111 -18.02 8.38 -1.22
N LYS A 112 -19.19 8.43 -1.88
CA LYS A 112 -19.70 7.32 -2.69
C LYS A 112 -18.68 6.97 -3.79
N HIS A 113 -18.26 5.71 -3.85
CA HIS A 113 -17.19 5.22 -4.74
C HIS A 113 -15.83 5.91 -4.55
N GLY A 114 -15.61 6.53 -3.38
CA GLY A 114 -14.32 7.11 -3.03
C GLY A 114 -13.19 6.08 -3.12
N ARG A 115 -12.05 6.53 -3.65
CA ARG A 115 -10.80 5.78 -3.75
C ARG A 115 -9.76 6.48 -2.90
N THR A 116 -8.90 7.27 -3.53
CA THR A 116 -7.76 7.91 -2.90
C THR A 116 -7.54 9.30 -3.49
N GLU A 117 -7.02 10.24 -2.71
CA GLU A 117 -6.39 11.49 -3.15
C GLU A 117 -4.89 11.44 -2.80
N THR A 118 -4.09 12.29 -3.42
CA THR A 118 -2.66 12.44 -3.20
C THR A 118 -2.40 13.49 -2.13
N VAL A 119 -1.81 13.06 -1.02
CA VAL A 119 -1.09 13.96 -0.11
C VAL A 119 0.34 14.13 -0.65
N ARG A 120 0.84 15.36 -0.61
CA ARG A 120 2.18 15.73 -1.07
C ARG A 120 3.02 16.16 0.14
N PRO A 121 3.61 15.22 0.90
CA PRO A 121 4.24 15.52 2.19
C PRO A 121 5.55 16.33 2.07
N ALA A 122 6.14 16.40 0.87
CA ALA A 122 7.31 17.23 0.56
C ALA A 122 6.93 18.73 0.45
N THR A 123 6.48 19.30 1.56
CA THR A 123 6.10 20.72 1.68
C THR A 123 7.32 21.61 1.99
N LEU A 124 7.17 22.92 1.87
CA LEU A 124 8.21 23.87 2.29
C LEU A 124 8.57 23.72 3.78
N ALA A 125 7.59 23.46 4.65
CA ALA A 125 7.82 23.25 6.06
C ALA A 125 8.60 21.95 6.33
N THR A 126 8.26 20.88 5.61
CA THR A 126 8.97 19.59 5.68
C THR A 126 10.43 19.76 5.25
N ASN A 127 10.68 20.50 4.17
CA ASN A 127 12.03 20.76 3.70
C ASN A 127 12.82 21.56 4.74
N ALA A 128 12.24 22.63 5.30
CA ALA A 128 12.88 23.41 6.36
C ALA A 128 13.21 22.55 7.60
N ALA A 129 12.29 21.66 8.00
CA ALA A 129 12.53 20.72 9.09
C ALA A 129 13.70 19.77 8.77
N CYS A 130 13.75 19.22 7.55
CA CYS A 130 14.84 18.35 7.11
C CYS A 130 16.19 19.08 7.08
N GLU A 131 16.25 20.35 6.65
CA GLU A 131 17.49 21.16 6.69
C GLU A 131 17.98 21.42 8.12
N LEU A 132 17.06 21.66 9.05
CA LEU A 132 17.40 21.90 10.46
C LEU A 132 17.90 20.61 11.12
N LEU A 133 17.17 19.52 10.94
CA LEU A 133 17.49 18.23 11.56
C LEU A 133 18.74 17.58 10.98
N ALA A 134 19.06 17.83 9.70
CA ALA A 134 20.29 17.37 9.08
C ALA A 134 21.57 17.97 9.72
N LYS A 135 21.46 19.08 10.46
CA LYS A 135 22.58 19.68 11.20
C LYS A 135 22.80 19.04 12.57
N LEU A 136 21.84 18.24 13.05
CA LEU A 136 21.88 17.59 14.36
C LEU A 136 22.31 16.11 14.28
N LEU A 137 22.49 15.59 13.06
CA LEU A 137 22.87 14.20 12.74
C LEU A 137 24.25 14.17 12.09
#